data_AF-A0A9I9D4Q6-F1
#
_entry.id   AF-A0A9I9D4Q6-F1
#
_cell.length_a   1.000
_cell.length_b   1.000
_cell.length_c   1.000
_cell.angle_alpha   90.00
_cell.angle_beta   90.00
_cell.angle_gamma   90.00
#
_symmetry.space_group_name_H-M   'P 1'
#
loop_
_entity.id
_entity.type
_entity.pdbx_description
1 polymer ?
#
loop_
_entity_poly.entity_id
_entity_poly.type
_entity_poly.pdbx_seq_one_letter_code
_entity_poly.pdbx_strand_id
1 'polypeptide(L)'
;MSFQIGDLKGLFGLIMVNMQMLRAKLKVLDVSYETGTGNTTLIYHHGKLLTLSKGDKPYVIKVLEGGDLQMLGLLDYDKKLTHTFTAHPKVNPVTGEMFTFGYSHSPPYVTYRVISKDGLMHDPVPITIPAPVMM
;
A
#
# COMPACT_ATOMS: atom_id res chain seq x y z
N MET A 1 -23.78 3.44 22.18
CA MET A 1 -22.42 3.10 21.69
C MET A 1 -22.01 4.24 20.76
N SER A 2 -20.98 5.03 21.11
CA SER A 2 -20.56 6.18 20.30
C SER A 2 -19.77 5.71 19.08
N PHE A 3 -20.21 6.10 17.88
CA PHE A 3 -19.50 5.84 16.64
C PHE A 3 -18.10 6.49 16.67
N GLN A 4 -17.06 5.71 16.39
CA GLN A 4 -15.68 6.17 16.27
C GLN A 4 -14.93 5.39 15.18
N ILE A 5 -14.38 6.09 14.20
CA ILE A 5 -13.46 5.54 13.18
C ILE A 5 -12.28 6.51 13.07
N GLY A 6 -11.11 6.11 13.56
CA GLY A 6 -9.97 7.02 13.71
C GLY A 6 -10.36 8.25 14.55
N ASP A 7 -10.15 9.43 13.97
CA ASP A 7 -10.52 10.72 14.59
C ASP A 7 -11.99 11.12 14.37
N LEU A 8 -12.72 10.41 13.50
CA LEU A 8 -14.14 10.70 13.24
C LEU A 8 -15.00 10.17 14.39
N LYS A 9 -15.64 11.08 15.13
CA LYS A 9 -16.44 10.77 16.31
C LYS A 9 -17.86 11.32 16.20
N GLY A 10 -18.81 10.58 16.77
CA GLY A 10 -20.19 11.03 16.94
C GLY A 10 -20.95 11.23 15.62
N LEU A 11 -22.04 12.00 15.69
CA LEU A 11 -22.95 12.20 14.55
C LEU A 11 -22.27 12.88 13.35
N PHE A 12 -21.42 13.88 13.61
CA PHE A 12 -20.69 14.56 12.55
C PHE A 12 -19.70 13.62 11.84
N GLY A 13 -18.98 12.78 12.59
CA GLY A 13 -18.13 11.74 12.01
C GLY A 13 -18.91 10.78 11.11
N LEU A 14 -20.10 10.36 11.54
CA LEU A 14 -20.98 9.51 10.74
C LEU A 14 -21.45 10.21 9.44
N ILE A 15 -21.80 11.48 9.51
CA ILE A 15 -22.17 12.28 8.33
C ILE A 15 -21.00 12.36 7.34
N MET A 16 -19.78 12.61 7.84
CA MET A 16 -18.58 12.69 6.99
C MET A 16 -18.29 11.37 6.26
N VAL A 17 -18.41 10.23 6.96
CA VAL A 17 -18.25 8.90 6.33
C VAL A 17 -19.30 8.66 5.24
N ASN A 18 -20.56 8.99 5.52
CA ASN A 18 -21.64 8.86 4.52
C ASN A 18 -21.44 9.79 3.32
N MET A 19 -21.01 11.02 3.54
CA MET A 19 -20.70 11.97 2.47
C MET A 19 -19.54 11.46 1.60
N GLN A 20 -18.50 10.88 2.20
CA GLN A 20 -17.39 10.29 1.45
C GLN A 20 -17.85 9.08 0.60
N MET A 21 -18.68 8.20 1.18
CA MET A 21 -19.28 7.09 0.44
C MET A 21 -20.16 7.58 -0.72
N LEU A 22 -20.93 8.65 -0.50
CA LEU A 22 -21.75 9.26 -1.54
C LEU A 22 -20.90 9.85 -2.67
N ARG A 23 -19.82 10.56 -2.34
CA ARG A 23 -18.86 11.10 -3.33
C ARG A 23 -18.25 9.99 -4.19
N ALA A 24 -17.89 8.87 -3.59
CA ALA A 24 -17.39 7.71 -4.32
C ALA A 24 -18.48 7.12 -5.25
N LYS A 25 -19.70 6.91 -4.75
CA LYS A 25 -20.83 6.40 -5.56
C LYS A 25 -21.19 7.31 -6.72
N LEU A 26 -21.14 8.63 -6.51
CA LEU A 26 -21.39 9.64 -7.53
C LEU A 26 -20.18 9.90 -8.43
N LYS A 27 -19.06 9.16 -8.25
CA LYS A 27 -17.80 9.31 -9.01
C LYS A 27 -17.19 10.73 -8.94
N VAL A 28 -17.55 11.50 -7.91
CA VAL A 28 -16.88 12.75 -7.55
C VAL A 28 -15.48 12.46 -7.02
N LEU A 29 -15.32 11.31 -6.37
CA LEU A 29 -14.03 10.73 -6.03
C LEU A 29 -13.84 9.44 -6.80
N ASP A 30 -12.74 9.37 -7.55
CA ASP A 30 -12.31 8.12 -8.16
C ASP A 30 -11.63 7.26 -7.10
N VAL A 31 -12.27 6.15 -6.76
CA VAL A 31 -11.78 5.14 -5.82
C VAL A 31 -11.45 3.82 -6.52
N SER A 32 -11.33 3.86 -7.85
CA SER A 32 -10.90 2.70 -8.64
C SER A 32 -9.40 2.43 -8.51
N TYR A 33 -8.65 3.45 -8.08
CA TYR A 33 -7.25 3.36 -7.68
C TYR A 33 -7.14 3.34 -6.15
N GLU A 34 -5.95 3.01 -5.69
CA GLU A 34 -5.65 3.09 -4.28
C GLU A 34 -5.62 4.54 -3.78
N THR A 35 -5.80 4.74 -2.47
CA THR A 35 -6.04 6.08 -1.88
C THR A 35 -4.85 6.65 -1.10
N GLY A 36 -3.72 5.96 -1.08
CA GLY A 36 -2.51 6.41 -0.42
C GLY A 36 -1.74 7.45 -1.23
N THR A 37 -0.82 8.12 -0.54
CA THR A 37 -0.21 9.37 -0.99
C THR A 37 1.24 9.22 -1.46
N GLY A 38 1.81 8.01 -1.38
CA GLY A 38 3.22 7.76 -1.68
C GLY A 38 4.19 8.68 -0.93
N ASN A 39 3.97 8.91 0.37
CA ASN A 39 4.69 9.94 1.12
C ASN A 39 5.58 9.43 2.27
N THR A 40 5.67 8.11 2.47
CA THR A 40 6.31 7.56 3.67
C THR A 40 7.78 7.20 3.44
N THR A 41 8.10 6.52 2.34
CA THR A 41 9.48 6.08 2.06
C THR A 41 9.66 5.86 0.56
N LEU A 42 10.90 6.07 0.09
CA LEU A 42 11.36 5.67 -1.24
C LEU A 42 12.25 4.43 -1.13
N ILE A 43 12.12 3.49 -2.06
CA ILE A 43 13.05 2.36 -2.17
C ILE A 43 13.36 2.04 -3.62
N TYR A 44 14.60 1.68 -3.92
CA TYR A 44 15.02 1.24 -5.25
C TYR A 44 15.17 -0.28 -5.29
N HIS A 45 14.47 -0.93 -6.21
CA HIS A 45 14.54 -2.38 -6.40
C HIS A 45 14.19 -2.75 -7.85
N HIS A 46 14.89 -3.73 -8.42
CA HIS A 46 14.67 -4.21 -9.78
C HIS A 46 14.50 -3.09 -10.84
N GLY A 47 15.46 -2.15 -10.85
CA GLY A 47 15.47 -1.05 -11.83
C GLY A 47 14.40 0.03 -11.61
N LYS A 48 13.62 -0.04 -10.53
CA LYS A 48 12.47 0.83 -10.26
C LYS A 48 12.67 1.58 -8.96
N LEU A 49 12.42 2.88 -8.98
CA LEU A 49 12.27 3.69 -7.78
C LEU A 49 10.80 3.65 -7.37
N LEU A 50 10.53 3.12 -6.19
CA LEU A 50 9.19 2.96 -5.65
C LEU A 50 8.93 4.03 -4.59
N THR A 51 7.77 4.64 -4.66
CA THR A 51 7.21 5.44 -3.57
C THR A 51 6.15 4.66 -2.82
N LEU A 52 6.24 4.70 -1.49
CA LEU A 52 5.46 3.87 -0.58
C LEU A 52 4.65 4.72 0.39
N SER A 53 3.42 4.28 0.64
CA SER A 53 2.55 4.79 1.70
C SER A 53 2.05 3.62 2.53
N LYS A 54 1.88 3.82 3.84
CA LYS A 54 1.32 2.77 4.69
C LYS A 54 -0.09 2.41 4.23
N GLY A 55 -0.37 1.12 4.08
CA GLY A 55 -1.71 0.64 3.74
C GLY A 55 -2.07 0.77 2.26
N ASP A 56 -1.12 1.05 1.38
CA ASP A 56 -1.30 1.17 -0.07
C ASP A 56 -0.29 0.26 -0.82
N LYS A 57 -0.53 -0.03 -2.09
CA LYS A 57 0.41 -0.59 -3.05
C LYS A 57 1.51 0.43 -3.43
N PRO A 58 2.67 -0.06 -3.88
CA PRO A 58 3.76 0.80 -4.33
C PRO A 58 3.43 1.47 -5.67
N TYR A 59 3.92 2.69 -5.84
CA TYR A 59 3.88 3.40 -7.12
C TYR A 59 5.31 3.57 -7.67
N VAL A 60 5.49 3.45 -8.99
CA VAL A 60 6.79 3.55 -9.65
C VAL A 60 7.04 4.96 -10.16
N ILE A 61 8.06 5.62 -9.62
CA ILE A 61 8.52 6.92 -10.12
C ILE A 61 9.77 6.73 -10.98
N LYS A 62 9.90 7.56 -12.03
CA LYS A 62 11.09 7.64 -12.88
C LYS A 62 11.75 8.99 -12.65
N VAL A 63 13.06 8.96 -12.42
CA VAL A 63 13.90 10.17 -12.46
C VAL A 63 14.30 10.40 -13.91
N LEU A 64 13.93 11.55 -14.46
CA LEU A 64 14.26 11.96 -15.83
C LEU A 64 15.69 12.50 -15.89
N GLU A 65 16.27 12.58 -17.09
CA GLU A 65 17.66 13.07 -17.28
C GLU A 65 17.86 14.49 -16.73
N GLY A 66 16.82 15.33 -16.79
CA GLY A 66 16.81 16.68 -16.22
C GLY A 66 16.61 16.75 -14.70
N GLY A 67 16.52 15.62 -14.00
CA GLY A 67 16.29 15.53 -12.55
C GLY A 67 14.82 15.61 -12.12
N ASP A 68 13.90 15.81 -13.06
CA ASP A 68 12.45 15.81 -12.78
C ASP A 68 11.91 14.40 -12.48
N LEU A 69 10.75 14.31 -11.84
CA LEU A 69 10.11 13.07 -11.42
C LEU A 69 8.83 12.82 -12.20
N GLN A 70 8.75 11.68 -12.88
CA GLN A 70 7.55 11.23 -13.58
C GLN A 70 6.90 10.05 -12.86
N MET A 71 5.60 10.16 -12.56
CA MET A 71 4.82 9.05 -12.04
C MET A 71 4.49 8.06 -13.18
N LEU A 72 4.98 6.82 -13.11
CA LEU A 72 4.67 5.78 -14.11
C LEU A 72 3.39 5.02 -13.78
N GLY A 73 3.00 4.96 -12.51
CA GLY A 73 1.77 4.32 -12.05
C GLY A 73 1.99 3.29 -10.95
N LEU A 74 0.92 2.58 -10.64
CA LEU A 74 0.87 1.57 -9.59
C LEU A 74 1.57 0.27 -10.01
N LEU A 75 2.26 -0.39 -9.09
CA LEU A 75 2.91 -1.68 -9.30
C LEU A 75 2.18 -2.78 -8.51
N ASP A 76 1.52 -3.68 -9.24
CA ASP A 76 0.77 -4.80 -8.67
C ASP A 76 1.42 -6.18 -8.89
N TYR A 77 2.64 -6.21 -9.44
CA TYR A 77 3.43 -7.41 -9.71
C TYR A 77 2.67 -8.46 -10.52
N ASP A 78 2.17 -8.08 -11.69
CA ASP A 78 1.34 -8.92 -12.56
C ASP A 78 0.09 -9.44 -11.83
N LYS A 79 -0.58 -8.53 -11.12
CA LYS A 79 -1.77 -8.79 -10.28
C LYS A 79 -1.51 -9.73 -9.09
N LYS A 80 -0.26 -10.10 -8.80
CA LYS A 80 0.07 -10.96 -7.66
C LYS A 80 -0.04 -10.23 -6.31
N LEU A 81 0.06 -8.89 -6.29
CA LEU A 81 -0.11 -8.09 -5.08
C LEU A 81 -1.59 -7.74 -4.88
N THR A 82 -2.25 -8.49 -4.00
CA THR A 82 -3.68 -8.35 -3.69
C THR A 82 -3.97 -7.70 -2.33
N HIS A 83 -2.91 -7.32 -1.60
CA HIS A 83 -2.98 -6.72 -0.27
C HIS A 83 -2.13 -5.44 -0.21
N THR A 84 -2.15 -4.75 0.93
CA THR A 84 -1.35 -3.55 1.18
C THR A 84 0.15 -3.85 1.16
N PHE A 85 0.98 -2.83 0.96
CA PHE A 85 2.43 -2.96 0.93
C PHE A 85 3.05 -2.12 2.05
N THR A 86 4.01 -2.67 2.80
CA THR A 86 4.66 -1.91 3.87
C THR A 86 5.47 -0.76 3.28
N ALA A 87 5.51 0.36 4.00
CA ALA A 87 6.39 1.47 3.64
C ALA A 87 7.87 1.18 3.94
N HIS A 88 8.18 0.09 4.66
CA HIS A 88 9.56 -0.20 5.10
C HIS A 88 10.07 -1.58 4.65
N PRO A 89 9.98 -1.94 3.36
CA PRO A 89 10.56 -3.18 2.87
C PRO A 89 12.09 -3.15 3.01
N LYS A 90 12.72 -4.31 2.99
CA LYS A 90 14.16 -4.47 3.13
C LYS A 90 14.73 -5.26 1.96
N VAL A 91 15.75 -4.71 1.30
CA VAL A 91 16.49 -5.41 0.25
C VAL A 91 17.71 -6.09 0.87
N ASN A 92 17.86 -7.39 0.63
CA ASN A 92 19.04 -8.13 1.00
C ASN A 92 20.22 -7.71 0.09
N PRO A 93 21.33 -7.20 0.64
CA PRO A 93 22.45 -6.75 -0.17
C PRO A 93 23.22 -7.89 -0.85
N VAL A 94 23.07 -9.12 -0.37
CA VAL A 94 23.75 -10.31 -0.91
C VAL A 94 22.93 -10.95 -2.02
N THR A 95 21.63 -11.19 -1.81
CA THR A 95 20.77 -11.88 -2.78
C THR A 95 20.06 -10.94 -3.74
N GLY A 96 19.88 -9.67 -3.37
CA GLY A 96 19.07 -8.69 -4.10
C GLY A 96 17.56 -8.88 -3.93
N GLU A 97 17.13 -9.84 -3.12
CA GLU A 97 15.70 -10.05 -2.82
C GLU A 97 15.17 -8.91 -1.93
N MET A 98 13.94 -8.51 -2.17
CA MET A 98 13.21 -7.56 -1.33
C MET A 98 12.17 -8.29 -0.49
N PHE A 99 12.26 -8.09 0.82
CA PHE A 99 11.33 -8.61 1.80
C PHE A 99 10.33 -7.52 2.16
N THR A 100 9.05 -7.88 2.09
CA THR A 100 7.92 -6.97 2.32
C THR A 100 6.77 -7.69 3.01
N PHE A 101 5.79 -6.95 3.49
CA PHE A 101 4.56 -7.49 4.04
C PHE A 101 3.42 -6.49 3.85
N GLY A 102 2.19 -6.97 3.98
CA GLY A 102 0.98 -6.16 4.12
C GLY A 102 0.26 -6.48 5.42
N TYR A 103 -0.46 -5.52 6.00
CA TYR A 103 -1.37 -5.75 7.11
C TYR A 103 -2.81 -5.34 6.75
N SER A 104 -3.78 -5.96 7.40
CA SER A 104 -5.20 -5.82 7.11
C SER A 104 -6.04 -5.76 8.40
N HIS A 105 -7.22 -5.16 8.30
CA HIS A 105 -8.25 -5.21 9.35
C HIS A 105 -9.03 -6.53 9.39
N SER A 106 -8.90 -7.38 8.37
CA SER A 106 -9.50 -8.71 8.27
C SER A 106 -8.44 -9.81 8.11
N PRO A 107 -8.71 -11.06 8.55
CA PRO A 107 -7.82 -12.18 8.28
C PRO A 107 -7.63 -12.46 6.77
N PRO A 108 -6.41 -12.84 6.32
CA PRO A 108 -5.17 -12.87 7.08
C PRO A 108 -4.70 -11.45 7.45
N TYR A 109 -4.47 -11.22 8.75
CA TYR A 109 -4.15 -9.88 9.25
C TYR A 109 -2.78 -9.40 8.79
N VAL A 110 -1.85 -10.31 8.52
CA VAL A 110 -0.52 -10.01 7.99
C VAL A 110 -0.19 -11.00 6.89
N THR A 111 0.33 -10.51 5.77
CA THR A 111 0.81 -11.34 4.67
C THR A 111 2.24 -10.94 4.33
N TYR A 112 3.18 -11.86 4.50
CA TYR A 112 4.58 -11.70 4.13
C TYR A 112 4.81 -12.08 2.66
N ARG A 113 5.74 -11.37 2.01
CA ARG A 113 6.09 -11.56 0.60
C ARG A 113 7.59 -11.39 0.41
N VAL A 114 8.12 -12.16 -0.53
CA VAL A 114 9.48 -11.99 -1.07
C VAL A 114 9.35 -11.59 -2.53
N ILE A 115 10.17 -10.65 -2.97
CA ILE A 115 10.30 -10.26 -4.37
C ILE A 115 11.74 -10.53 -4.77
N SER A 116 11.93 -11.32 -5.83
CA SER A 116 13.26 -11.67 -6.33
C SER A 116 14.02 -10.43 -6.81
N LYS A 117 15.34 -10.51 -6.97
CA LYS A 117 16.16 -9.46 -7.61
C LYS A 117 15.66 -9.04 -9.00
N ASP A 118 14.96 -9.94 -9.68
CA ASP A 118 14.40 -9.78 -11.02
C ASP A 118 12.95 -9.26 -10.98
N GLY A 119 12.46 -8.82 -9.82
CA GLY A 119 11.15 -8.21 -9.65
C GLY A 119 9.98 -9.19 -9.59
N LEU A 120 10.24 -10.50 -9.55
CA LEU A 120 9.19 -11.52 -9.45
C LEU A 120 8.70 -11.61 -8.00
N MET A 121 7.41 -11.37 -7.78
CA MET A 121 6.80 -11.58 -6.47
C MET A 121 6.47 -13.07 -6.26
N HIS A 122 7.02 -13.65 -5.20
CA HIS A 122 6.78 -15.02 -4.77
C HIS A 122 5.43 -15.17 -4.06
N ASP A 123 5.04 -16.42 -3.80
CA ASP A 123 3.76 -16.77 -3.18
C ASP A 123 3.59 -16.13 -1.79
N PRO A 124 2.35 -15.82 -1.39
CA PRO A 124 2.08 -15.17 -0.11
C PRO A 124 2.29 -16.14 1.05
N VAL A 125 2.88 -15.63 2.12
CA VAL A 125 2.96 -16.36 3.40
C VAL A 125 2.10 -15.62 4.42
N PRO A 126 0.89 -16.10 4.73
CA PRO A 126 0.06 -15.49 5.77
C PRO A 126 0.71 -15.70 7.14
N ILE A 127 0.74 -14.65 7.96
CA ILE A 127 1.21 -14.69 9.34
C ILE A 127 0.00 -14.57 10.26
N THR A 128 -0.24 -15.61 11.05
CA THR A 128 -1.35 -15.64 12.01
C THR A 128 -1.02 -14.84 13.25
N ILE A 129 -1.85 -13.83 13.53
CA ILE A 129 -1.83 -13.05 14.77
C ILE A 129 -3.26 -12.99 15.34
N PRO A 130 -3.45 -12.79 16.66
CA PRO A 130 -4.76 -12.93 17.28
C PRO A 130 -5.75 -11.78 16.96
N ALA A 131 -5.25 -10.64 16.47
CA ALA A 131 -6.04 -9.45 16.18
C ALA A 131 -5.34 -8.58 15.12
N PRO A 132 -6.06 -7.68 14.42
CA PRO A 132 -5.44 -6.72 13.52
C PRO A 132 -4.60 -5.71 14.32
N VAL A 133 -3.37 -5.46 13.88
CA VAL A 133 -2.44 -4.51 14.50
C VAL A 133 -1.86 -3.61 13.41
N MET A 134 -1.74 -2.31 13.70
CA MET A 134 -1.01 -1.39 12.83
C MET A 134 0.47 -1.76 12.84
N MET A 135 1.07 -1.89 11.66
CA MET A 135 2.49 -2.22 11.48
C MET A 135 3.20 -1.18 10.60
#